data_AF-A0A2V9ZUE1-F1
#
_entry.id   AF-A0A2V9ZUE1-F1
#
_cell.length_a   1.000
_cell.length_b   1.000
_cell.length_c   1.000
_cell.angle_alpha   90.00
_cell.angle_beta   90.00
_cell.angle_gamma   90.00
#
_symmetry.space_group_name_H-M   'P 1'
#
loop_
_entity.id
_entity.type
_entity.pdbx_description
1 polymer ?
#
loop_
_entity_poly.entity_id
_entity_poly.type
_entity_poly.pdbx_seq_one_letter_code
_entity_poly.pdbx_strand_id
1 'polypeptide(L)'
;MKYFPILFACAVFAAPSFAQAAPPAGLQASLNKLHAEAQKIARAATNQEKAKAWLALNHEAVKFAEAMNRAFPHSRIHGDRIEPQAAQRLAQKATSYGVRIAFCEPDADWGANNEGYFKYLELWPNGPDADEATWMGPVGNQSFCGDFEGSIEELQEIIQHNQHFISQFPNSRFTPEAKKRLAGAKKMIAEQQKNQQHN
;
A
#
# COMPACT_ATOMS: atom_id res chain seq x y z
N MET A 1 -43.80 -50.90 -34.61
CA MET A 1 -43.03 -49.72 -34.14
C MET A 1 -42.70 -49.94 -32.66
N LYS A 2 -41.42 -50.13 -32.32
CA LYS A 2 -40.95 -50.32 -30.94
C LYS A 2 -40.00 -49.16 -30.62
N TYR A 3 -40.34 -48.35 -29.62
CA TYR A 3 -39.50 -47.26 -29.11
C TYR A 3 -38.64 -47.79 -27.96
N PHE A 4 -37.34 -47.49 -28.00
CA PHE A 4 -36.38 -47.73 -26.91
C PHE A 4 -36.09 -46.40 -26.21
N PRO A 5 -36.21 -46.31 -24.87
CA PRO A 5 -35.77 -45.14 -24.13
C PRO A 5 -34.25 -45.24 -23.87
N ILE A 6 -33.52 -44.21 -24.29
CA ILE A 6 -32.11 -44.03 -23.95
C ILE A 6 -32.05 -43.35 -22.59
N LEU A 7 -31.63 -44.12 -21.57
CA LEU A 7 -31.33 -43.61 -20.24
C LEU A 7 -29.95 -42.92 -20.26
N PHE A 8 -29.96 -41.59 -20.15
CA PHE A 8 -28.75 -40.79 -19.94
C PHE A 8 -28.32 -40.91 -18.48
N ALA A 9 -27.22 -41.63 -18.23
CA ALA A 9 -26.59 -41.69 -16.91
C ALA A 9 -25.71 -40.44 -16.72
N CYS A 10 -26.17 -39.48 -15.89
CA CYS A 10 -25.33 -38.38 -15.43
C CYS A 10 -24.30 -38.90 -14.43
N ALA A 11 -23.06 -39.11 -14.88
CA ALA A 11 -21.93 -39.33 -14.00
C ALA A 11 -21.57 -38.02 -13.30
N VAL A 12 -21.87 -37.92 -12.00
CA VAL A 12 -21.43 -36.81 -11.14
C VAL A 12 -19.95 -37.01 -10.84
N PHE A 13 -19.08 -36.35 -11.59
CA PHE A 13 -17.66 -36.26 -11.26
C PHE A 13 -17.50 -35.31 -10.07
N ALA A 14 -17.27 -35.88 -8.88
CA ALA A 14 -16.81 -35.12 -7.73
C ALA A 14 -15.40 -34.60 -8.03
N ALA A 15 -15.31 -33.31 -8.39
CA ALA A 15 -14.01 -32.67 -8.56
C ALA A 15 -13.25 -32.74 -7.22
N PRO A 16 -11.96 -33.12 -7.22
CA PRO A 16 -11.17 -33.11 -6.01
C PRO A 16 -11.18 -31.68 -5.46
N SER A 17 -11.71 -31.53 -4.25
CA SER A 17 -11.64 -30.28 -3.52
C SER A 17 -10.18 -30.06 -3.20
N PHE A 18 -9.49 -29.26 -4.01
CA PHE A 18 -8.17 -28.75 -3.69
C PHE A 18 -8.32 -27.95 -2.39
N ALA A 19 -7.98 -28.57 -1.27
CA ALA A 19 -7.97 -27.93 0.02
C ALA A 19 -7.11 -26.67 -0.10
N GLN A 20 -7.74 -25.50 0.00
CA GLN A 20 -7.02 -24.24 0.00
C GLN A 20 -6.05 -24.27 1.17
N ALA A 21 -4.75 -24.24 0.88
CA ALA A 21 -3.72 -24.18 1.90
C ALA A 21 -4.04 -23.00 2.84
N ALA A 22 -4.12 -23.29 4.14
CA ALA A 22 -4.34 -22.25 5.13
C ALA A 22 -3.22 -21.20 5.02
N PRO A 23 -3.54 -19.90 5.20
CA PRO A 23 -2.51 -18.88 5.20
C PRO A 23 -1.49 -19.19 6.30
N PRO A 24 -0.20 -18.86 6.09
CA PRO A 24 0.81 -18.96 7.14
C PRO A 24 0.29 -18.30 8.42
N ALA A 25 0.42 -18.96 9.57
CA ALA A 25 -0.21 -18.54 10.83
C ALA A 25 0.08 -17.06 11.19
N GLY A 26 1.27 -16.56 10.84
CA GLY A 26 1.65 -15.16 11.02
C GLY A 26 0.78 -14.16 10.24
N LEU A 27 0.39 -14.48 9.01
CA LEU A 27 -0.46 -13.60 8.19
C LEU A 27 -1.90 -13.51 8.72
N GLN A 28 -2.43 -14.62 9.24
CA GLN A 28 -3.76 -14.60 9.85
C GLN A 28 -3.79 -13.75 11.13
N ALA A 29 -2.72 -13.80 11.94
CA ALA A 29 -2.59 -12.93 13.11
C ALA A 29 -2.54 -11.44 12.69
N SER A 30 -1.76 -11.10 11.66
CA SER A 30 -1.69 -9.73 11.14
C SER A 30 -3.04 -9.25 10.56
N LEU A 31 -3.81 -10.11 9.87
CA LEU A 31 -5.17 -9.77 9.43
C LEU A 31 -6.11 -9.47 10.60
N ASN A 32 -5.97 -10.19 11.71
CA ASN A 32 -6.79 -9.94 12.90
C ASN A 32 -6.45 -8.59 13.54
N LYS A 33 -5.17 -8.16 13.48
CA LYS A 33 -4.76 -6.82 13.93
C LYS A 33 -5.37 -5.72 13.07
N LEU A 34 -5.31 -5.86 11.74
CA LEU A 34 -5.96 -4.91 10.83
C LEU A 34 -7.46 -4.77 11.12
N HIS A 35 -8.15 -5.90 11.29
CA HIS A 35 -9.56 -5.90 11.67
C HIS A 35 -9.80 -5.19 13.01
N ALA A 36 -8.96 -5.43 14.01
CA ALA A 36 -9.08 -4.79 15.32
C ALA A 36 -8.89 -3.27 15.24
N GLU A 37 -7.92 -2.77 14.46
CA GLU A 37 -7.75 -1.33 14.24
C GLU A 37 -8.94 -0.72 13.49
N ALA A 38 -9.48 -1.41 12.47
CA ALA A 38 -10.70 -0.98 11.78
C ALA A 38 -11.91 -0.89 12.73
N GLN A 39 -12.04 -1.82 13.67
CA GLN A 39 -13.08 -1.74 14.71
C GLN A 39 -12.87 -0.56 15.66
N LYS A 40 -11.63 -0.20 15.99
CA LYS A 40 -11.35 0.99 16.80
C LYS A 40 -11.75 2.27 16.06
N ILE A 41 -11.48 2.37 14.75
CA ILE A 41 -11.93 3.50 13.92
C ILE A 41 -13.46 3.63 13.96
N ALA A 42 -14.19 2.51 13.85
CA ALA A 42 -15.65 2.50 13.87
C ALA A 42 -16.25 2.87 15.24
N ARG A 43 -15.54 2.59 16.34
CA ARG A 43 -15.99 2.84 17.71
C ARG A 43 -15.46 4.15 18.32
N ALA A 44 -14.52 4.82 17.65
CA ALA A 44 -13.91 6.05 18.14
C ALA A 44 -14.97 7.13 18.37
N ALA A 45 -14.98 7.73 19.55
CA ALA A 45 -15.96 8.74 19.94
C ALA A 45 -15.54 10.15 19.48
N THR A 46 -14.24 10.35 19.24
CA THR A 46 -13.66 11.64 18.86
C THR A 46 -12.83 11.56 17.58
N ASN A 47 -12.66 12.69 16.91
CA ASN A 47 -11.77 12.79 15.75
C ASN A 47 -10.32 12.45 16.11
N GLN A 48 -9.86 12.77 17.32
CA GLN A 48 -8.50 12.46 17.78
C GLN A 48 -8.29 10.95 17.94
N GLU A 49 -9.23 10.24 18.59
CA GLU A 49 -9.19 8.78 18.70
C GLU A 49 -9.26 8.12 17.32
N LYS A 50 -10.13 8.64 16.45
CA LYS A 50 -10.30 8.13 15.09
C LYS A 50 -9.04 8.34 14.25
N ALA A 51 -8.40 9.51 14.35
CA ALA A 51 -7.13 9.80 13.70
C ALA A 51 -6.04 8.82 14.15
N LYS A 52 -5.86 8.65 15.47
CA LYS A 52 -4.89 7.68 16.02
C LYS A 52 -5.14 6.26 15.53
N ALA A 53 -6.40 5.83 15.45
CA ALA A 53 -6.75 4.50 14.96
C ALA A 53 -6.48 4.34 13.46
N TRP A 54 -6.67 5.39 12.64
CA TRP A 54 -6.27 5.39 11.23
C TRP A 54 -4.75 5.29 11.03
N LEU A 55 -3.97 6.03 11.83
CA LEU A 55 -2.51 5.93 11.80
C LEU A 55 -2.05 4.52 12.17
N ALA A 56 -2.59 3.96 13.25
CA ALA A 56 -2.28 2.61 13.69
C ALA A 56 -2.67 1.55 12.64
N LEU A 57 -3.83 1.70 11.97
CA LEU A 57 -4.22 0.83 10.88
C LEU A 57 -3.19 0.85 9.74
N ASN A 58 -2.69 2.02 9.34
CA ASN A 58 -1.69 2.12 8.28
C ASN A 58 -0.35 1.47 8.69
N HIS A 59 0.08 1.64 9.94
CA HIS A 59 1.27 0.95 10.46
C HIS A 59 1.13 -0.58 10.42
N GLU A 60 -0.03 -1.12 10.80
CA GLU A 60 -0.29 -2.55 10.71
C GLU A 60 -0.43 -3.02 9.25
N ALA A 61 -0.92 -2.17 8.34
CA ALA A 61 -1.00 -2.45 6.92
C ALA A 61 0.39 -2.60 6.30
N VAL A 62 1.34 -1.71 6.63
CA VAL A 62 2.75 -1.81 6.20
C VAL A 62 3.36 -3.12 6.69
N LYS A 63 3.21 -3.45 7.98
CA LYS A 63 3.71 -4.73 8.54
C LYS A 63 3.07 -5.95 7.88
N PHE A 64 1.79 -5.86 7.52
CA PHE A 64 1.10 -6.92 6.79
C PHE A 64 1.68 -7.10 5.39
N ALA A 65 1.93 -6.01 4.66
CA ALA A 65 2.55 -6.05 3.33
C ALA A 65 3.97 -6.66 3.38
N GLU A 66 4.80 -6.28 4.34
CA GLU A 66 6.11 -6.90 4.56
C GLU A 66 6.01 -8.41 4.87
N ALA A 67 4.99 -8.81 5.62
CA ALA A 67 4.73 -10.23 5.89
C ALA A 67 4.27 -10.97 4.63
N MET A 68 3.54 -10.31 3.74
CA MET A 68 3.17 -10.84 2.43
C MET A 68 4.41 -11.07 1.56
N ASN A 69 5.40 -10.16 1.55
CA ASN A 69 6.66 -10.35 0.81
C ASN A 69 7.41 -11.60 1.25
N ARG A 70 7.48 -11.85 2.56
CA ARG A 70 8.12 -13.06 3.10
C ARG A 70 7.35 -14.34 2.80
N ALA A 71 6.01 -14.28 2.82
CA ALA A 71 5.15 -15.45 2.62
C ALA A 71 4.95 -15.80 1.13
N PHE A 72 5.00 -14.81 0.25
CA PHE A 72 4.76 -14.93 -1.18
C PHE A 72 5.87 -14.23 -1.98
N PRO A 73 7.15 -14.66 -1.83
CA PRO A 73 8.30 -14.01 -2.48
C PRO A 73 8.34 -14.15 -4.00
N HIS A 74 7.41 -14.92 -4.57
CA HIS A 74 7.30 -15.18 -6.00
C HIS A 74 5.94 -14.76 -6.54
N SER A 75 5.32 -13.74 -5.93
CA SER A 75 4.10 -13.17 -6.46
C SER A 75 4.31 -12.57 -7.85
N ARG A 76 3.28 -12.64 -8.70
CA ARG A 76 3.32 -12.16 -10.09
C ARG A 76 1.99 -11.55 -10.48
N ILE A 77 2.01 -10.55 -11.34
CA ILE A 77 0.80 -10.00 -11.96
C ILE A 77 0.60 -10.63 -13.34
N HIS A 78 -0.64 -11.02 -13.62
CA HIS A 78 -1.10 -11.54 -14.90
C HIS A 78 -2.39 -10.80 -15.28
N GLY A 79 -2.25 -9.62 -15.89
CA GLY A 79 -3.36 -8.69 -16.10
C GLY A 79 -3.95 -8.26 -14.75
N ASP A 80 -5.24 -8.49 -14.52
CA ASP A 80 -5.91 -8.13 -13.26
C ASP A 80 -5.75 -9.17 -12.12
N ARG A 81 -4.95 -10.21 -12.34
CA ARG A 81 -4.77 -11.33 -11.40
C ARG A 81 -3.40 -11.28 -10.76
N ILE A 82 -3.33 -11.61 -9.48
CA ILE A 82 -2.07 -11.79 -8.77
C ILE A 82 -1.94 -13.27 -8.40
N GLU A 83 -0.86 -13.89 -8.83
CA GLU A 83 -0.51 -15.24 -8.44
C GLU A 83 0.48 -15.24 -7.25
N PRO A 84 0.39 -16.21 -6.33
CA PRO A 84 -0.68 -17.20 -6.23
C PRO A 84 -2.00 -16.57 -5.76
N GLN A 85 -3.14 -17.14 -6.17
CA GLN A 85 -4.48 -16.61 -5.85
C GLN A 85 -4.75 -16.46 -4.34
N ALA A 86 -4.06 -17.25 -3.50
CA ALA A 86 -4.12 -17.11 -2.05
C ALA A 86 -3.60 -15.74 -1.58
N ALA A 87 -2.52 -15.23 -2.18
CA ALA A 87 -1.96 -13.92 -1.87
C ALA A 87 -2.94 -12.80 -2.28
N GLN A 88 -3.51 -12.89 -3.49
CA GLN A 88 -4.53 -11.94 -3.95
C GLN A 88 -5.73 -11.86 -2.99
N ARG A 89 -6.26 -13.00 -2.53
CA ARG A 89 -7.38 -13.03 -1.58
C ARG A 89 -7.02 -12.40 -0.23
N LEU A 90 -5.81 -12.63 0.26
CA LEU A 90 -5.34 -12.06 1.52
C LEU A 90 -5.18 -10.53 1.40
N ALA A 91 -4.61 -10.04 0.32
CA ALA A 91 -4.47 -8.61 0.06
C ALA A 91 -5.83 -7.91 -0.10
N GLN A 92 -6.78 -8.55 -0.80
CA GLN A 92 -8.16 -8.05 -0.90
C GLN A 92 -8.85 -7.97 0.46
N LYS A 93 -8.71 -9.02 1.29
CA LYS A 93 -9.25 -9.05 2.65
C LYS A 93 -8.60 -8.01 3.57
N ALA A 94 -7.30 -7.78 3.45
CA ALA A 94 -6.62 -6.73 4.19
C ALA A 94 -7.10 -5.33 3.73
N THR A 95 -7.23 -5.14 2.41
CA THR A 95 -7.72 -3.91 1.80
C THR A 95 -9.13 -3.55 2.27
N SER A 96 -10.01 -4.54 2.50
CA SER A 96 -11.37 -4.27 2.98
C SER A 96 -11.42 -3.68 4.40
N TYR A 97 -10.30 -3.60 5.12
CA TYR A 97 -10.22 -2.91 6.42
C TYR A 97 -9.90 -1.42 6.30
N GLY A 98 -9.59 -0.91 5.10
CA GLY A 98 -9.55 0.53 4.82
C GLY A 98 -8.23 1.09 4.28
N VAL A 99 -7.14 0.31 4.26
CA VAL A 99 -5.85 0.69 3.67
C VAL A 99 -5.52 -0.30 2.56
N ARG A 100 -5.27 0.19 1.34
CA ARG A 100 -5.06 -0.69 0.18
C ARG A 100 -3.74 -1.44 0.31
N ILE A 101 -3.79 -2.77 0.12
CA ILE A 101 -2.62 -3.63 -0.04
C ILE A 101 -2.51 -4.04 -1.50
N ALA A 102 -1.40 -3.72 -2.15
CA ALA A 102 -1.17 -3.99 -3.56
C ALA A 102 0.22 -4.60 -3.79
N PHE A 103 0.40 -5.31 -4.91
CA PHE A 103 1.68 -5.80 -5.39
C PHE A 103 2.15 -4.87 -6.52
N CYS A 104 3.37 -4.32 -6.43
CA CYS A 104 3.80 -3.18 -7.26
C CYS A 104 4.93 -3.51 -8.26
N GLU A 105 4.63 -3.68 -9.55
CA GLU A 105 5.62 -4.00 -10.62
C GLU A 105 6.75 -2.97 -10.83
N PRO A 106 7.90 -3.35 -11.45
CA PRO A 106 8.22 -4.63 -12.13
C PRO A 106 9.06 -5.66 -11.34
N ASP A 107 9.75 -5.27 -10.26
CA ASP A 107 10.51 -6.16 -9.35
C ASP A 107 9.82 -6.30 -7.99
N ALA A 108 8.50 -6.49 -8.06
CA ALA A 108 7.54 -6.05 -7.07
C ALA A 108 7.62 -6.65 -5.66
N ASP A 109 7.43 -5.77 -4.68
CA ASP A 109 7.01 -6.11 -3.33
C ASP A 109 5.52 -5.76 -3.15
N TRP A 110 4.85 -6.48 -2.25
CA TRP A 110 3.63 -6.06 -1.61
C TRP A 110 3.89 -4.78 -0.80
N GLY A 111 3.05 -3.77 -1.03
CA GLY A 111 3.02 -2.52 -0.29
C GLY A 111 1.65 -2.25 0.34
N ALA A 112 1.64 -1.41 1.38
CA ALA A 112 0.44 -0.77 1.90
C ALA A 112 0.40 0.70 1.51
N ASN A 113 -0.74 1.15 1.02
CA ASN A 113 -0.94 2.54 0.60
C ASN A 113 -1.09 3.45 1.83
N ASN A 114 -1.33 4.73 1.59
CA ASN A 114 -1.19 5.79 2.60
C ASN A 114 -2.54 6.35 3.09
N GLU A 115 -3.65 5.65 2.89
CA GLU A 115 -4.99 6.16 3.24
C GLU A 115 -5.11 6.53 4.73
N GLY A 116 -4.51 5.75 5.64
CA GLY A 116 -4.56 6.04 7.07
C GLY A 116 -3.79 7.30 7.46
N TYR A 117 -2.68 7.61 6.79
CA TYR A 117 -1.96 8.87 7.02
C TYR A 117 -2.77 10.08 6.53
N PHE A 118 -3.40 9.97 5.35
CA PHE A 118 -4.29 11.04 4.86
C PHE A 118 -5.49 11.25 5.78
N LYS A 119 -6.11 10.16 6.26
CA LYS A 119 -7.22 10.25 7.21
C LYS A 119 -6.80 10.82 8.57
N TYR A 120 -5.58 10.54 9.03
CA TYR A 120 -5.04 11.19 10.22
C TYR A 120 -4.97 12.71 10.03
N LEU A 121 -4.37 13.18 8.94
CA LEU A 121 -4.21 14.61 8.66
C LEU A 121 -5.54 15.33 8.44
N GLU A 122 -6.52 14.66 7.85
CA GLU A 122 -7.88 15.19 7.69
C GLU A 122 -8.57 15.43 9.05
N LEU A 123 -8.43 14.48 9.97
CA LEU A 123 -9.13 14.50 11.26
C LEU A 123 -8.37 15.29 12.34
N TRP A 124 -7.04 15.33 12.28
CA TRP A 124 -6.19 15.94 13.28
C TRP A 124 -4.88 16.48 12.67
N PRO A 125 -4.94 17.55 11.85
CA PRO A 125 -3.81 18.04 11.04
C PRO A 125 -2.63 18.56 11.88
N ASN A 126 -2.87 18.99 13.12
CA ASN A 126 -1.85 19.45 14.06
C ASN A 126 -1.66 18.45 15.22
N GLY A 127 -1.98 17.17 14.97
CA GLY A 127 -1.76 16.10 15.93
C GLY A 127 -0.26 15.85 16.21
N PRO A 128 0.07 15.13 17.30
CA PRO A 128 1.45 14.89 17.71
C PRO A 128 2.27 14.09 16.68
N ASP A 129 1.61 13.36 15.78
CA ASP A 129 2.22 12.52 14.74
C ASP A 129 2.00 13.10 13.33
N ALA A 130 1.64 14.40 13.23
CA ALA A 130 1.36 15.05 11.95
C ALA A 130 2.60 15.11 11.05
N ASP A 131 3.81 15.19 11.62
CA ASP A 131 5.04 15.14 10.84
C ASP A 131 5.22 13.76 10.19
N GLU A 132 5.01 12.68 10.92
CA GLU A 132 5.02 11.32 10.38
C GLU A 132 3.93 11.11 9.34
N ALA A 133 2.69 11.52 9.62
CA ALA A 133 1.60 11.36 8.66
C ALA A 133 1.84 12.19 7.38
N THR A 134 2.44 13.36 7.49
CA THR A 134 2.82 14.17 6.31
C THR A 134 3.97 13.52 5.54
N TRP A 135 4.96 12.99 6.27
CA TRP A 135 6.11 12.32 5.68
C TRP A 135 5.73 11.04 4.94
N MET A 136 4.90 10.20 5.55
CA MET A 136 4.50 8.91 4.98
C MET A 136 3.34 9.04 3.98
N GLY A 137 2.50 10.08 4.11
CA GLY A 137 1.44 10.40 3.17
C GLY A 137 1.93 11.31 2.04
N PRO A 138 1.58 12.61 2.01
CA PRO A 138 1.87 13.52 0.88
C PRO A 138 3.32 13.50 0.35
N VAL A 139 4.31 13.41 1.24
CA VAL A 139 5.74 13.44 0.85
C VAL A 139 6.27 12.07 0.43
N GLY A 140 5.80 11.00 1.08
CA GLY A 140 6.27 9.63 0.89
C GLY A 140 5.51 8.84 -0.17
N ASN A 141 4.33 9.32 -0.57
CA ASN A 141 3.43 8.63 -1.50
C ASN A 141 3.82 8.74 -2.98
N GLN A 142 4.96 9.35 -3.32
CA GLN A 142 5.38 9.52 -4.72
C GLN A 142 5.72 8.19 -5.41
N SER A 143 5.74 7.05 -4.71
CA SER A 143 6.17 5.78 -5.27
C SER A 143 5.39 4.56 -4.81
N PHE A 144 4.14 4.70 -4.30
CA PHE A 144 3.44 3.53 -3.72
C PHE A 144 3.43 2.32 -4.67
N CYS A 145 3.23 2.53 -5.98
CA CYS A 145 3.60 1.58 -7.04
C CYS A 145 4.01 2.32 -8.34
N GLY A 146 4.63 3.49 -8.21
CA GLY A 146 5.02 4.33 -9.35
C GLY A 146 6.43 4.02 -9.82
N ASP A 147 6.63 3.96 -11.14
CA ASP A 147 7.94 4.04 -11.76
C ASP A 147 8.38 5.51 -11.75
N PHE A 148 9.15 5.90 -10.75
CA PHE A 148 9.76 7.22 -10.73
C PHE A 148 10.71 7.36 -11.93
N GLU A 149 10.23 7.97 -13.01
CA GLU A 149 10.98 8.18 -14.25
C GLU A 149 11.97 9.35 -14.11
N GLY A 150 11.76 10.19 -13.10
CA GLY A 150 12.60 11.34 -12.81
C GLY A 150 12.41 12.46 -13.82
N SER A 151 11.19 12.60 -14.36
CA SER A 151 10.81 13.75 -15.18
C SER A 151 11.01 15.08 -14.43
N ILE A 152 11.12 16.19 -15.17
CA ILE A 152 11.28 17.51 -14.56
C ILE A 152 10.10 17.82 -13.64
N GLU A 153 8.89 17.44 -14.07
CA GLU A 153 7.64 17.64 -13.34
C GLU A 153 7.65 16.88 -12.00
N GLU A 154 7.99 15.59 -11.99
CA GLU A 154 8.11 14.81 -10.76
C GLU A 154 9.19 15.36 -9.81
N LEU A 155 10.32 15.81 -10.37
CA LEU A 155 11.38 16.43 -9.59
C LEU A 155 10.94 17.76 -8.96
N GLN A 156 10.12 18.54 -9.66
CA GLN A 156 9.53 19.78 -9.12
C GLN A 156 8.55 19.47 -7.97
N GLU A 157 7.72 18.44 -8.10
CA GLU A 157 6.86 17.98 -7.02
C GLU A 157 7.65 17.52 -5.79
N ILE A 158 8.72 16.74 -5.98
CA ILE A 158 9.66 16.38 -4.90
C ILE A 158 10.17 17.64 -4.19
N ILE A 159 10.63 18.63 -4.96
CA ILE A 159 11.17 19.88 -4.39
C ILE A 159 10.10 20.58 -3.56
N GLN A 160 8.89 20.75 -4.11
CA GLN A 160 7.79 21.44 -3.44
C GLN A 160 7.37 20.73 -2.15
N HIS A 161 7.16 19.42 -2.20
CA HIS A 161 6.77 18.62 -1.03
C HIS A 161 7.82 18.67 0.08
N ASN A 162 9.11 18.51 -0.27
CA ASN A 162 10.17 18.52 0.74
C ASN A 162 10.41 19.94 1.31
N GLN A 163 10.30 21.00 0.51
CA GLN A 163 10.36 22.37 1.01
C GLN A 163 9.22 22.68 1.98
N HIS A 164 8.00 22.29 1.62
CA HIS A 164 6.82 22.45 2.48
C HIS A 164 7.01 21.70 3.80
N PHE A 165 7.42 20.43 3.74
CA PHE A 165 7.68 19.61 4.91
C PHE A 165 8.71 20.24 5.86
N ILE A 166 9.86 20.67 5.34
CA ILE A 166 10.92 21.30 6.14
C ILE A 166 10.42 22.58 6.81
N SER A 167 9.61 23.38 6.11
CA SER A 167 9.05 24.62 6.66
C SER A 167 8.03 24.35 7.76
N GLN A 168 7.20 23.32 7.60
CA GLN A 168 6.14 22.99 8.55
C GLN A 168 6.69 22.27 9.79
N PHE A 169 7.66 21.37 9.59
CA PHE A 169 8.24 20.52 10.64
C PHE A 169 9.77 20.64 10.68
N PRO A 170 10.33 21.80 11.09
CA PRO A 170 11.78 22.02 11.05
C PRO A 170 12.58 21.12 12.01
N ASN A 171 11.92 20.57 13.03
CA ASN A 171 12.52 19.71 14.06
C ASN A 171 12.08 18.25 13.96
N SER A 172 11.42 17.84 12.87
CA SER A 172 11.02 16.44 12.69
C SER A 172 12.24 15.54 12.53
N ARG A 173 12.10 14.28 12.95
CA ARG A 173 13.10 13.22 12.68
C ARG A 173 13.34 13.00 11.18
N PHE A 174 12.39 13.38 10.33
CA PHE A 174 12.48 13.22 8.88
C PHE A 174 13.12 14.42 8.17
N THR A 175 13.29 15.56 8.85
CA THR A 175 13.85 16.78 8.24
C THR A 175 15.24 16.59 7.60
N PRO A 176 16.18 15.80 8.18
CA PRO A 176 17.46 15.53 7.52
C PRO A 176 17.29 14.80 6.18
N GLU A 177 16.39 13.81 6.12
CA GLU A 177 16.10 13.08 4.88
C GLU A 177 15.40 13.99 3.85
N ALA A 178 14.45 14.81 4.29
CA ALA A 178 13.78 15.79 3.44
C ALA A 178 14.77 16.75 2.76
N LYS A 179 15.75 17.25 3.53
CA LYS A 179 16.84 18.10 3.00
C LYS A 179 17.70 17.36 1.97
N LYS A 180 17.99 16.09 2.20
CA LYS A 180 18.74 15.25 1.26
C LYS A 180 17.97 15.04 -0.05
N ARG A 181 16.67 14.69 0.02
CA ARG A 181 15.80 14.52 -1.17
C ARG A 181 15.69 15.82 -1.96
N LEU A 182 15.48 16.94 -1.27
CA LEU A 182 15.44 18.28 -1.88
C LEU A 182 16.73 18.62 -2.64
N ALA A 183 17.89 18.38 -2.04
CA ALA A 183 19.18 18.64 -2.68
C ALA A 183 19.41 17.73 -3.89
N GLY A 184 19.03 16.44 -3.78
CA GLY A 184 19.11 15.48 -4.88
C GLY A 184 18.26 15.90 -6.08
N ALA A 185 16.98 16.24 -5.85
CA ALA A 185 16.09 16.65 -6.92
C ALA A 185 16.54 17.92 -7.65
N LYS A 186 17.02 18.93 -6.91
CA LYS A 186 17.59 20.16 -7.51
C LYS A 186 18.79 19.87 -8.40
N LYS A 187 19.66 18.93 -7.98
CA LYS A 187 20.81 18.53 -8.77
C LYS A 187 20.38 17.84 -10.07
N MET A 188 19.42 16.92 -10.02
CA MET A 188 18.91 16.22 -11.20
C MET A 188 18.28 17.18 -12.23
N ILE A 189 17.49 18.17 -11.78
CA ILE A 189 16.94 19.20 -12.67
C ILE A 189 18.06 19.98 -13.38
N ALA A 190 19.09 20.41 -12.64
CA ALA A 190 20.21 21.15 -13.22
C ALA A 190 20.97 20.32 -14.27
N GLU A 191 21.15 19.02 -14.02
CA GLU A 191 21.77 18.08 -14.97
C GLU A 191 20.91 17.91 -16.24
N GLN A 192 19.60 17.73 -16.10
CA GLN A 192 18.69 17.60 -17.24
C GLN A 192 18.66 18.88 -18.10
N GLN A 193 18.59 20.05 -17.47
CA GLN A 193 18.63 21.33 -18.18
C GLN A 193 19.93 21.54 -18.96
N LYS A 194 21.07 21.15 -18.38
CA LYS A 194 22.37 21.20 -19.07
C LYS A 194 22.38 20.27 -20.29
N ASN A 195 21.86 19.06 -20.15
CA ASN A 195 21.81 18.09 -21.25
C ASN A 195 20.91 18.56 -22.41
N GLN A 196 19.82 19.27 -22.11
CA GLN A 196 18.94 19.86 -23.13
C GLN A 196 19.58 21.03 -23.90
N GLN A 197 20.57 21.73 -23.33
CA GLN A 197 21.28 22.83 -24.01
C GLN A 197 22.38 22.34 -24.97
N HIS A 198 22.74 21.06 -24.91
CA HIS A 198 23.80 20.46 -25.72
C HIS A 198 23.28 19.53 -26.82
N ASN A 199 21.96 19.37 -26.93
CA ASN A 199 21.26 18.64 -27.98
C ASN A 199 20.55 19.62 -28.92
#